data_AF-A0A151JDR6-F1
#
_entry.id   AF-A0A151JDR6-F1
#
_cell.length_a   1.000
_cell.length_b   1.000
_cell.length_c   1.000
_cell.angle_alpha   90.00
_cell.angle_beta   90.00
_cell.angle_gamma   90.00
#
_symmetry.space_group_name_H-M   'P 1'
#
loop_
_entity.id
_entity.type
_entity.pdbx_description
1 polymer ?
#
loop_
_entity_poly.entity_id
_entity_poly.type
_entity_poly.pdbx_seq_one_letter_code
_entity_poly.pdbx_strand_id
1 'polypeptide(L)' 'MLIKFICKNFYSFGNEQEVSFEVGKKPSASYYDINLESGERLNKVLAVVGANGAGKTQLLRPLAFLGSFISTSAFRL' A
#
# COMPACT_ATOMS: atom_id res chain seq x y z
N MET A 1 -3.57 6.47 -8.62
CA MET A 1 -3.78 5.16 -7.97
C MET A 1 -2.55 4.81 -7.16
N LEU A 2 -2.68 4.23 -5.97
CA LEU A 2 -1.53 3.75 -5.20
C LEU A 2 -1.00 2.47 -5.85
N ILE A 3 0.27 2.46 -6.24
CA ILE A 3 0.93 1.28 -6.86
C ILE A 3 1.56 0.42 -5.76
N LYS A 4 2.41 1.03 -4.95
CA LYS A 4 3.06 0.40 -3.80
C LYS A 4 3.44 1.45 -2.77
N PHE A 5 3.65 1.03 -1.53
CA PHE A 5 4.30 1.83 -0.51
C PHE A 5 5.23 0.98 0.35
N ILE A 6 6.25 1.62 0.90
CA ILE A 6 7.24 1.01 1.78
C ILE A 6 7.32 1.83 3.05
N CYS A 7 7.37 1.16 4.20
CA CYS A 7 7.67 1.80 5.48
C CYS A 7 8.70 0.99 6.25
N LYS A 8 9.54 1.67 7.03
CA LYS A 8 10.53 1.08 7.92
C LYS A 8 10.55 1.86 9.23
N ASN A 9 10.69 1.16 10.34
CA ASN A 9 10.72 1.76 11.68
C ASN A 9 9.50 2.68 11.94
N PHE A 10 8.29 2.18 11.65
CA PHE A 10 7.05 2.96 11.70
C PHE A 10 5.98 2.23 12.54
N TYR A 11 5.58 2.83 13.67
CA TYR A 11 4.75 2.19 14.70
C TYR A 11 5.23 0.77 15.05
N SER A 12 4.45 -0.26 14.70
CA SER A 12 4.71 -1.65 15.04
C SER A 12 5.62 -2.37 14.03
N PHE A 13 6.06 -1.69 12.97
CA PHE A 13 6.93 -2.25 11.94
C PHE A 13 8.37 -1.77 12.13
N GLY A 14 9.18 -2.56 12.85
CA GLY A 14 10.59 -2.25 13.07
C GLY A 14 11.46 -2.42 11.82
N ASN A 15 11.20 -3.47 11.04
CA ASN A 15 11.88 -3.74 9.77
C ASN A 15 11.14 -3.09 8.60
N GLU A 16 11.77 -3.10 7.43
CA GLU A 16 11.15 -2.68 6.18
C GLU A 16 9.97 -3.57 5.84
N GLN A 17 8.85 -2.96 5.44
CA GLN A 17 7.64 -3.62 5.00
C GLN A 17 7.17 -2.97 3.71
N GLU A 18 6.86 -3.80 2.71
CA GLU A 18 6.30 -3.38 1.43
C GLU A 18 4.86 -3.88 1.30
N VAL A 19 3.98 -3.01 0.81
CA VAL A 19 2.66 -3.39 0.31
C VAL A 19 2.58 -2.98 -1.15
N SER A 20 2.39 -3.96 -2.03
CA SER A 20 2.28 -3.76 -3.47
C SER A 20 0.89 -4.19 -3.96
N PHE A 21 0.31 -3.38 -4.84
CA PHE A 21 -0.91 -3.71 -5.57
C PHE A 21 -0.61 -4.44 -6.89
N GLU A 22 0.66 -4.68 -7.23
CA GLU A 22 1.04 -5.42 -8.42
C GLU A 22 0.55 -6.87 -8.35
N VAL A 23 -0.11 -7.33 -9.42
CA VAL A 23 -0.56 -8.70 -9.56
C VAL A 23 0.55 -9.49 -10.21
N GLY A 24 1.01 -10.55 -9.53
CA GLY A 24 2.00 -11.47 -10.09
C GLY A 24 1.53 -12.15 -11.39
N LYS A 25 2.41 -12.96 -12.00
CA LYS A 25 2.13 -13.61 -13.28
C LYS A 25 1.15 -14.79 -13.19
N LYS A 26 0.97 -15.37 -12.01
CA LYS A 26 0.20 -16.61 -11.79
C LYS A 26 -1.32 -16.40 -11.68
N PRO A 27 -1.84 -15.37 -10.98
CA PRO A 27 -3.28 -15.15 -10.89
C PRO A 27 -3.92 -14.90 -12.25
N SER A 28 -5.06 -15.54 -12.48
CA SER A 28 -5.94 -15.28 -13.63
C SER A 28 -6.40 -13.82 -13.61
N ALA A 29 -6.75 -13.30 -14.79
CA ALA A 29 -7.32 -11.96 -14.88
C ALA A 29 -8.63 -11.88 -14.07
N SER A 30 -8.81 -10.77 -13.35
CA SER A 30 -9.99 -10.53 -12.52
C SER A 30 -10.66 -9.20 -12.88
N TYR A 31 -11.93 -9.05 -12.50
CA TYR A 31 -12.63 -7.76 -12.61
C TYR A 31 -11.97 -6.66 -11.77
N TYR A 32 -11.14 -7.03 -10.80
CA TYR A 32 -10.42 -6.10 -9.95
C TYR A 32 -9.09 -5.65 -10.56
N ASP A 33 -8.68 -6.19 -11.70
CA ASP A 33 -7.43 -5.82 -12.34
C ASP A 33 -7.54 -4.44 -13.04
N ILE A 34 -6.44 -3.69 -13.03
CA ILE A 34 -6.19 -2.52 -13.89
C ILE A 34 -4.83 -2.75 -14.56
N ASN A 35 -4.76 -2.48 -15.87
CA ASN A 35 -3.50 -2.45 -16.59
C ASN A 35 -3.04 -0.99 -16.73
N LEU A 36 -1.82 -0.69 -16.31
CA LEU A 36 -1.20 0.60 -16.54
C LEU A 36 -0.67 0.68 -17.98
N GLU A 37 -0.53 1.89 -18.51
CA GLU A 37 0.09 2.14 -19.82
C GLU A 37 1.56 1.67 -19.86
N SER A 38 2.23 1.68 -18.71
CA SER A 38 3.60 1.17 -18.52
C SER A 38 3.69 -0.36 -18.56
N GLY A 39 2.56 -1.08 -18.61
CA GLY A 39 2.49 -2.53 -18.78
C GLY A 39 2.31 -3.32 -17.49
N GLU A 40 2.41 -2.70 -16.32
CA GLU A 40 2.12 -3.37 -15.05
C GLU A 40 0.62 -3.62 -14.86
N ARG A 41 0.30 -4.80 -14.32
CA ARG A 41 -1.06 -5.18 -13.91
C ARG A 41 -1.18 -5.00 -12.40
N LEU A 42 -2.14 -4.17 -11.98
CA LEU A 42 -2.44 -3.90 -10.58
C LEU A 42 -3.81 -4.46 -10.18
N ASN A 43 -4.01 -4.70 -8.89
CA ASN A 43 -5.31 -4.98 -8.30
C ASN A 43 -5.91 -3.68 -7.73
N LYS A 44 -7.22 -3.48 -7.90
CA LYS A 44 -7.97 -2.38 -7.26
C LYS A 44 -8.19 -2.60 -5.77
N VAL A 45 -8.20 -3.86 -5.33
CA VAL A 45 -8.61 -4.25 -3.98
C VAL A 45 -7.56 -5.18 -3.37
N LEU A 46 -7.16 -4.89 -2.14
CA LEU A 46 -6.27 -5.73 -1.35
C LEU A 46 -6.90 -5.99 0.01
N ALA A 47 -6.86 -7.24 0.46
CA ALA A 47 -7.33 -7.65 1.79
C ALA A 47 -6.13 -7.93 2.70
N VAL A 48 -6.11 -7.31 3.88
CA VAL A 48 -5.08 -7.55 4.91
C VAL A 48 -5.72 -8.36 6.04
N VAL A 49 -5.28 -9.60 6.18
CA VAL A 49 -5.80 -10.55 7.17
C VAL A 49 -4.71 -11.01 8.13
N GLY A 50 -5.08 -11.34 9.36
CA GLY A 50 -4.14 -11.76 10.41
C GLY A 50 -4.74 -11.68 11.80
N ALA A 51 -4.03 -12.21 12.81
CA ALA A 51 -4.47 -12.26 14.20
C ALA A 51 -4.74 -10.87 14.82
N ASN A 52 -5.48 -10.83 15.93
CA ASN A 52 -5.66 -9.61 16.71
C ASN A 52 -4.30 -9.11 17.23
N GLY A 53 -4.08 -7.80 17.19
CA GLY A 53 -2.78 -7.22 17.57
C GLY A 53 -1.66 -7.34 16.51
N ALA A 54 -1.87 -8.01 15.38
CA ALA A 54 -0.85 -8.20 14.34
C ALA A 54 -0.48 -6.93 13.53
N GLY A 55 -0.91 -5.73 13.97
CA GLY A 55 -0.55 -4.48 13.30
C GLY A 55 -1.36 -4.10 12.06
N LYS A 56 -2.45 -4.80 11.73
CA LYS A 56 -3.29 -4.51 10.54
C LYS A 56 -3.76 -3.05 10.46
N THR A 57 -4.25 -2.48 11.56
CA THR A 57 -4.63 -1.06 11.62
C THR A 57 -3.41 -0.13 11.50
N GLN A 58 -2.28 -0.55 12.04
CA GLN A 58 -1.03 0.22 11.98
C GLN A 58 -0.46 0.25 10.56
N LEU A 59 -0.75 -0.75 9.73
CA LEU A 59 -0.35 -0.79 8.32
C LEU A 59 -0.96 0.35 7.49
N LEU A 60 -2.10 0.92 7.93
CA LEU A 60 -2.73 2.07 7.28
C LEU A 60 -2.13 3.41 7.71
N ARG A 61 -1.42 3.46 8.84
CA ARG A 61 -0.86 4.70 9.40
C ARG A 61 0.18 5.37 8.48
N PRO A 62 1.10 4.65 7.80
CA PRO A 62 2.00 5.26 6.82
C PRO A 62 1.26 6.01 5.72
N LEU A 63 0.16 5.46 5.21
CA LEU A 63 -0.64 6.08 4.15
C LEU A 63 -1.36 7.34 4.65
N ALA A 64 -1.91 7.32 5.86
CA ALA A 64 -2.52 8.50 6.46
C ALA A 64 -1.48 9.63 6.68
N PHE A 65 -0.28 9.27 7.14
CA PHE A 65 0.84 10.21 7.28
C PHE A 65 1.24 10.77 5.91
N LEU A 66 1.51 9.93 4.92
CA LEU A 66 1.91 10.36 3.58
C LEU A 66 0.86 11.25 2.93
N GLY A 67 -0.42 10.88 3.06
CA GLY A 67 -1.53 11.68 2.56
C GLY A 67 -1.49 13.09 3.13
N SER A 68 -1.51 13.23 4.46
CA SER A 68 -1.43 14.53 5.12
C SER A 68 -0.12 15.28 4.83
N PHE A 69 0.99 14.55 4.78
CA PHE A 69 2.31 15.13 4.57
C PHE A 69 2.39 15.78 3.20
N ILE A 70 2.04 15.02 2.15
CA ILE A 70 2.10 15.49 0.77
C ILE A 70 1.01 16.52 0.50
N SER A 71 -0.23 16.33 0.96
CA SER A 71 -1.33 17.23 0.59
C SER A 71 -1.35 18.54 1.37
N THR A 72 -0.78 18.58 2.58
CA THR A 72 -1.07 19.66 3.52
C THR A 72 0.17 20.26 4.16
N SER A 73 1.11 19.45 4.67
CA SER A 73 2.24 20.01 5.43
C SER A 73 3.47 20.30 4.59
N ALA A 74 3.78 19.49 3.56
CA ALA A 74 5.03 19.62 2.79
C ALA A 74 5.14 20.93 1.99
N PHE A 75 4.00 21.50 1.59
CA PHE A 75 3.92 22.72 0.77
C PHE A 75 3.52 23.98 1.54
N ARG A 76 3.46 23.91 2.88
CA ARG A 76 3.17 25.06 3.77
C ARG A 76 4.44 25.63 4.44
N LEU A 77 5.59 25.56 3.75
CA LEU A 77 6.87 26.11 4.19
C LEU A 77 7.06 27.54 3.68
#